data_AF-A0A532UM91-F1
#
_entry.id   AF-A0A532UM91-F1
#
_cell.length_a   1.000
_cell.length_b   1.000
_cell.length_c   1.000
_cell.angle_alpha   90.00
_cell.angle_beta   90.00
_cell.angle_gamma   90.00
#
_symmetry.space_group_name_H-M   'P 1'
#
loop_
_entity.id
_entity.type
_entity.pdbx_description
1 polymer ?
#
loop_
_entity_poly.entity_id
_entity_poly.type
_entity_poly.pdbx_seq_one_letter_code
_entity_poly.pdbx_strand_id
1 'polypeptide(L)'
;MIVMLGMIVLPASQLLSQDASFDTQLQYLRTQNVAQVGRDSLVEAYDKLITKHADDPRVAEAMLEIAALFTSVERPELEIYPDPEKALVWLQKAVATAVEGSPTWIKAQFSISGHVRRSNPQEARRILDNIAAKAKDKSSLLRARIEHEYQTICIDEGDLDAAEYHCRRLLGWYADPERIPNIELEKAEIDYITIAAGAFMMSQLRHAPWPVKKRVDRIVKLMKDYGGSAALYRNGQAALKSIREEVDSDMLSEMHEYPDETLQDIDGALANDASDQRKATGTPILEEASAETSSGSPIPDESTRTSEKVGPALPVLTLLIFSVTIILGAVIVWQLLRAKKQDTHV
;
A
#
# COMPACT_ATOMS: atom_id res chain seq x y z
N MET A 1 44.82 21.92 12.32
CA MET A 1 44.60 20.78 13.25
C MET A 1 43.10 20.55 13.33
N ILE A 2 42.57 19.64 12.53
CA ILE A 2 41.13 19.31 12.51
C ILE A 2 40.94 18.27 13.63
N VAL A 3 40.29 18.67 14.72
CA VAL A 3 39.88 17.76 15.77
C VAL A 3 38.69 16.98 15.22
N MET A 4 38.94 15.78 14.69
CA MET A 4 37.87 14.79 14.51
C MET A 4 37.39 14.40 15.91
N LEU A 5 36.31 15.03 16.37
CA LEU A 5 35.48 14.50 17.45
C LEU A 5 34.90 13.19 16.92
N GLY A 6 35.59 12.08 17.20
CA GLY A 6 35.01 10.76 17.04
C GLY A 6 33.77 10.69 17.91
N MET A 7 32.59 10.74 17.28
CA MET A 7 31.36 10.36 17.94
C MET A 7 31.54 8.91 18.37
N ILE A 8 31.75 8.70 19.67
CA ILE A 8 31.71 7.37 20.27
C ILE A 8 30.26 6.90 20.12
N VAL A 9 29.99 6.13 19.08
CA VAL A 9 28.73 5.41 18.93
C VAL A 9 28.77 4.31 19.99
N LEU A 10 28.12 4.55 21.12
CA LEU A 10 27.91 3.50 22.12
C LEU A 10 27.01 2.43 21.49
N PRO A 11 27.33 1.14 21.64
CA PRO A 11 26.46 0.08 21.15
C PRO A 11 25.10 0.20 21.84
N ALA A 12 24.00 0.11 21.07
CA ALA A 12 22.64 0.27 21.60
C ALA A 12 22.33 -0.65 22.80
N SER A 13 23.03 -1.79 22.89
CA SER A 13 22.94 -2.72 24.00
C SER A 13 23.46 -2.18 25.34
N GLN A 14 24.30 -1.13 25.35
CA GLN A 14 24.75 -0.46 26.58
C GLN A 14 23.78 0.63 27.07
N LEU A 15 22.75 0.97 26.28
CA LEU A 15 21.79 2.03 26.60
C LEU A 15 20.50 1.48 27.25
N LEU A 16 20.35 0.17 27.34
CA LEU A 16 19.28 -0.47 28.09
C LEU A 16 19.61 -0.44 29.59
N SER A 17 19.07 0.55 30.30
CA SER A 17 19.15 0.61 31.76
C SER A 17 18.64 -0.71 32.38
N GLN A 18 19.37 -1.25 33.36
CA GLN A 18 18.99 -2.50 34.03
C GLN A 18 17.62 -2.42 34.69
N ASP A 19 17.16 -1.24 35.09
CA ASP A 19 15.93 -1.05 35.85
C ASP A 19 14.74 -0.55 35.02
N ALA A 20 14.92 -0.28 33.72
CA ALA A 20 13.83 0.21 32.87
C ALA A 20 12.79 -0.89 32.59
N SER A 21 11.51 -0.51 32.52
CA SER A 21 10.44 -1.43 32.13
C SER A 21 10.60 -1.93 30.69
N PHE A 22 9.99 -3.08 30.36
CA PHE A 22 10.01 -3.65 29.01
C PHE A 22 9.53 -2.62 27.97
N ASP A 23 8.40 -1.95 28.22
CA ASP A 23 7.84 -0.95 27.29
C ASP A 23 8.79 0.21 27.03
N THR A 24 9.46 0.69 28.09
CA THR A 24 10.38 1.82 27.96
C THR A 24 11.56 1.44 27.08
N GLN A 25 12.11 0.24 27.29
CA GLN A 25 13.21 -0.30 26.50
C GLN A 25 12.77 -0.60 25.06
N LEU A 26 11.61 -1.22 24.84
CA LEU A 26 11.06 -1.50 23.51
C LEU A 26 10.81 -0.21 22.74
N GLN A 27 10.18 0.79 23.36
CA GLN A 27 9.93 2.09 22.74
C GLN A 27 11.24 2.81 22.40
N TYR A 28 12.23 2.73 23.29
CA TYR A 28 13.56 3.27 23.01
C TYR A 28 14.18 2.61 21.77
N LEU A 29 14.17 1.28 21.66
CA LEU A 29 14.70 0.56 20.51
C LEU A 29 13.96 0.91 19.21
N ARG A 30 12.63 1.07 19.25
CA ARG A 30 11.81 1.50 18.10
C ARG A 30 12.19 2.89 17.57
N THR A 31 12.76 3.76 18.40
CA THR A 31 13.20 5.10 17.98
C THR A 31 14.60 5.11 17.36
N GLN A 32 15.33 3.99 17.42
CA GLN A 32 16.69 3.92 16.89
C GLN A 32 16.69 3.83 15.36
N ASN A 33 17.66 4.51 14.74
CA ASN A 33 17.84 4.47 13.30
C ASN A 33 18.88 3.40 12.91
N VAL A 34 18.50 2.48 12.03
CA VAL A 34 19.37 1.42 11.50
C VAL A 34 20.66 1.98 10.90
N ALA A 35 20.61 3.13 10.22
CA ALA A 35 21.78 3.76 9.61
C ALA A 35 22.80 4.29 10.63
N GLN A 36 22.36 4.58 11.86
CA GLN A 36 23.23 5.10 12.92
C GLN A 36 23.80 3.99 13.80
N VAL A 37 22.97 2.97 14.10
CA VAL A 37 23.30 1.93 15.08
C VAL A 37 23.81 0.65 14.43
N GLY A 38 23.42 0.40 13.16
CA GLY A 38 23.65 -0.85 12.46
C GLY A 38 22.56 -1.89 12.77
N ARG A 39 22.19 -2.68 11.76
CA ARG A 39 21.17 -3.73 11.88
C ARG A 39 21.52 -4.73 12.98
N ASP A 40 22.73 -5.29 12.94
CA ASP A 40 23.13 -6.39 13.82
C ASP A 40 23.18 -5.95 15.29
N SER A 41 23.63 -4.72 15.56
CA SER A 41 23.59 -4.11 16.89
C SER A 41 22.17 -3.95 17.42
N LEU A 42 21.21 -3.57 16.57
CA LEU A 42 19.80 -3.47 16.96
C LEU A 42 19.19 -4.85 17.20
N VAL A 43 19.49 -5.83 16.35
CA VAL A 43 19.06 -7.22 16.55
C VAL A 43 19.58 -7.75 17.88
N GLU A 44 20.86 -7.53 18.21
CA GLU A 44 21.44 -7.92 19.50
C GLU A 44 20.75 -7.21 20.69
N ALA A 45 20.42 -5.93 20.55
CA ALA A 45 19.73 -5.18 21.60
C ALA A 45 18.29 -5.70 21.83
N TYR A 46 17.56 -6.00 20.77
CA TYR A 46 16.24 -6.64 20.87
C TYR A 46 16.33 -8.06 21.46
N ASP A 47 17.33 -8.85 21.07
CA ASP A 47 17.52 -10.21 21.60
C ASP A 47 17.84 -10.20 23.11
N LYS A 48 18.64 -9.24 23.56
CA LYS A 48 18.88 -8.98 24.99
C LYS A 48 17.60 -8.59 25.73
N LEU A 49 16.79 -7.71 25.14
CA LEU A 49 15.48 -7.31 25.71
C LEU A 49 14.55 -8.53 25.85
N ILE A 50 14.45 -9.37 24.81
CA ILE A 50 13.66 -10.60 24.78
C ILE A 50 14.13 -11.58 25.86
N THR A 51 15.43 -11.82 25.95
CA THR A 51 16.00 -12.77 26.92
C THR A 51 15.79 -12.29 28.36
N LYS A 52 15.98 -10.99 28.62
CA LYS A 52 15.83 -10.40 29.95
C LYS A 52 14.38 -10.43 30.44
N HIS A 53 13.42 -10.31 29.53
CA HIS A 53 11.99 -10.21 29.84
C HIS A 53 11.19 -11.37 29.24
N ALA A 54 11.73 -12.59 29.25
CA ALA A 54 11.17 -13.74 28.55
C ALA A 54 9.70 -14.05 28.91
N ASP A 55 9.27 -13.72 30.14
CA ASP A 55 7.91 -13.92 30.63
C ASP A 55 6.95 -12.75 30.34
N ASP A 56 7.41 -11.65 29.74
CA ASP A 56 6.55 -10.50 29.41
C ASP A 56 5.63 -10.86 28.21
N PRO A 57 4.31 -10.63 28.30
CA PRO A 57 3.37 -10.99 27.23
C PRO A 57 3.63 -10.28 25.90
N ARG A 58 4.44 -9.22 25.88
CA ARG A 58 4.77 -8.43 24.69
C ARG A 58 6.10 -8.81 24.05
N VAL A 59 6.79 -9.84 24.53
CA VAL A 59 8.03 -10.34 23.90
C VAL A 59 7.86 -10.61 22.41
N ALA A 60 6.70 -11.13 22.00
CA ALA A 60 6.40 -11.36 20.58
C ALA A 60 6.42 -10.08 19.74
N GLU A 61 6.14 -8.90 20.32
CA GLU A 61 6.26 -7.63 19.59
C GLU A 61 7.72 -7.31 19.29
N ALA A 62 8.64 -7.50 20.24
CA ALA A 62 10.06 -7.31 20.00
C ALA A 62 10.59 -8.27 18.92
N MET A 63 10.09 -9.50 18.88
CA MET A 63 10.41 -10.46 17.81
C MET A 63 9.93 -9.99 16.43
N LEU A 64 8.77 -9.32 16.35
CA LEU A 64 8.30 -8.70 15.11
C LEU A 64 9.18 -7.52 14.68
N GLU A 65 9.70 -6.73 15.61
CA GLU A 65 10.66 -5.67 15.27
C GLU A 65 11.96 -6.26 14.69
N ILE A 66 12.47 -7.36 15.26
CA ILE A 66 13.62 -8.07 14.68
C ILE A 66 13.30 -8.58 13.27
N ALA A 67 12.14 -9.21 13.06
CA ALA A 67 11.75 -9.65 11.73
C ALA A 67 11.71 -8.49 10.73
N ALA A 68 11.18 -7.32 11.14
CA ALA A 68 11.12 -6.13 10.31
C ALA A 68 12.51 -5.62 9.87
N LEU A 69 13.53 -5.75 10.73
CA LEU A 69 14.93 -5.44 10.41
C LEU A 69 15.53 -6.34 9.32
N PHE A 70 15.01 -7.55 9.15
CA PHE A 70 15.43 -8.46 8.08
C PHE A 70 14.58 -8.34 6.82
N THR A 71 13.39 -7.75 6.89
CA THR A 71 12.54 -7.43 5.72
C THR A 71 12.77 -6.03 5.16
N SER A 72 13.57 -5.19 5.84
CA SER A 72 13.74 -3.78 5.49
C SER A 72 14.26 -3.60 4.07
N VAL A 73 13.92 -2.46 3.46
CA VAL A 73 14.39 -2.05 2.12
C VAL A 73 15.91 -2.18 2.04
N GLU A 74 16.38 -2.74 0.92
CA GLU A 74 17.80 -2.83 0.59
C GLU A 74 18.47 -1.45 0.69
N ARG A 75 19.58 -1.39 1.42
CA ARG A 75 20.42 -0.20 1.58
C ARG A 75 21.86 -0.58 1.26
N PRO A 76 22.22 -0.64 -0.03
CA PRO A 76 23.57 -1.04 -0.46
C PRO A 76 24.65 -0.15 0.13
N GLU A 77 24.36 1.14 0.37
CA GLU A 77 25.28 2.10 0.98
C GLU A 77 25.62 1.79 2.44
N LEU A 78 24.83 0.94 3.09
CA LEU A 78 25.07 0.43 4.45
C LEU A 78 25.42 -1.06 4.45
N GLU A 79 25.56 -1.69 3.28
CA GLU A 79 25.71 -3.15 3.11
C GLU A 79 24.56 -3.95 3.75
N ILE A 80 23.36 -3.36 3.83
CA ILE A 80 22.18 -4.00 4.41
C ILE A 80 21.30 -4.54 3.28
N TYR A 81 21.24 -5.86 3.20
CA TYR A 81 20.38 -6.59 2.28
C TYR A 81 19.25 -7.30 3.03
N PRO A 82 18.04 -7.40 2.44
CA PRO A 82 16.95 -8.19 3.00
C PRO A 82 17.38 -9.66 3.19
N ASP A 83 16.94 -10.26 4.28
CA ASP A 83 17.16 -11.68 4.61
C ASP A 83 15.79 -12.32 4.95
N PRO A 84 15.00 -12.69 3.92
CA PRO A 84 13.63 -13.15 4.12
C PRO A 84 13.56 -14.47 4.91
N GLU A 85 14.61 -15.28 4.88
CA GLU A 85 14.68 -16.53 5.63
C GLU A 85 14.83 -16.25 7.13
N LYS A 86 15.75 -15.36 7.52
CA LYS A 86 15.86 -14.93 8.94
C LYS A 86 14.62 -14.21 9.41
N ALA A 87 14.00 -13.36 8.58
CA ALA A 87 12.74 -12.72 8.91
C ALA A 87 11.67 -13.78 9.23
N LEU A 88 11.51 -14.79 8.38
CA LEU A 88 10.53 -15.86 8.56
C LEU A 88 10.76 -16.63 9.87
N VAL A 89 12.00 -16.94 10.23
CA VAL A 89 12.34 -17.59 11.51
C VAL A 89 11.85 -16.75 12.70
N TRP A 90 12.09 -15.44 12.69
CA TRP A 90 11.62 -14.55 13.76
C TRP A 90 10.10 -14.38 13.80
N LEU A 91 9.45 -14.34 12.63
CA LEU A 91 7.99 -14.31 12.55
C LEU A 91 7.37 -15.59 13.15
N GLN A 92 7.94 -16.76 12.86
CA GLN A 92 7.48 -18.03 13.43
C GLN A 92 7.66 -18.05 14.96
N LYS A 93 8.79 -17.54 15.48
CA LYS A 93 8.99 -17.36 16.93
C LYS A 93 7.95 -16.41 17.54
N ALA A 94 7.64 -15.31 16.87
CA ALA A 94 6.63 -14.36 17.31
C ALA A 94 5.23 -15.01 17.39
N VAL A 95 4.84 -15.80 16.37
CA VAL A 95 3.59 -16.56 16.38
C VAL A 95 3.54 -17.57 17.53
N ALA A 96 4.63 -18.30 17.77
CA ALA A 96 4.70 -19.29 18.84
C ALA A 96 4.65 -18.66 20.25
N THR A 97 5.15 -17.43 20.39
CA THR A 97 5.22 -16.72 21.68
C THR A 97 3.94 -15.93 21.96
N ALA A 98 3.30 -15.36 20.93
CA ALA A 98 2.10 -14.55 21.09
C ALA A 98 0.88 -15.41 21.50
N VAL A 99 0.01 -14.84 22.34
CA VAL A 99 -1.28 -15.45 22.67
C VAL A 99 -2.10 -15.62 21.38
N GLU A 100 -2.59 -16.84 21.13
CA GLU A 100 -3.37 -17.14 19.93
C GLU A 100 -4.59 -16.21 19.77
N GLY A 101 -4.78 -15.71 18.55
CA GLY A 101 -5.86 -14.76 18.22
C GLY A 101 -5.67 -13.34 18.77
N SER A 102 -4.55 -13.04 19.45
CA SER A 102 -4.19 -11.68 19.84
C SER A 102 -3.79 -10.82 18.64
N PRO A 103 -3.85 -9.48 18.73
CA PRO A 103 -3.40 -8.59 17.65
C PRO A 103 -1.96 -8.86 17.19
N THR A 104 -1.04 -9.14 18.13
CA THR A 104 0.36 -9.47 17.82
C THR A 104 0.48 -10.80 17.07
N TRP A 105 -0.27 -11.82 17.48
CA TRP A 105 -0.34 -13.10 16.78
C TRP A 105 -0.89 -12.94 15.36
N ILE A 106 -1.98 -12.19 15.19
CA ILE A 106 -2.59 -11.90 13.89
C ILE A 106 -1.60 -11.17 12.98
N LYS A 107 -0.92 -10.12 13.50
CA LYS A 107 0.10 -9.37 12.77
C LYS A 107 1.23 -10.28 12.29
N ALA A 108 1.74 -11.15 13.16
CA ALA A 108 2.78 -12.10 12.82
C ALA A 108 2.34 -13.08 11.72
N GLN A 109 1.12 -13.63 11.82
CA GLN A 109 0.54 -14.53 10.81
C GLN A 109 0.37 -13.84 9.45
N PHE A 110 -0.12 -12.60 9.41
CA PHE A 110 -0.19 -11.82 8.17
C PHE A 110 1.19 -11.63 7.53
N SER A 111 2.20 -11.31 8.33
CA SER A 111 3.58 -11.19 7.84
C SER A 111 4.10 -12.51 7.26
N ILE A 112 3.85 -13.66 7.91
CA ILE A 112 4.22 -14.98 7.37
C ILE A 112 3.50 -15.24 6.05
N SER A 113 2.17 -15.02 6.00
CA SER A 113 1.37 -15.16 4.78
C SER A 113 1.97 -14.34 3.65
N GLY A 114 2.34 -13.08 3.90
CA GLY A 114 2.95 -12.21 2.91
C GLY A 114 4.31 -12.70 2.39
N HIS A 115 5.12 -13.34 3.25
CA HIS A 115 6.41 -13.94 2.89
C HIS A 115 6.27 -15.18 2.02
N VAL A 116 5.32 -16.07 2.35
CA VAL A 116 5.19 -17.36 1.65
C VAL A 116 4.29 -17.28 0.43
N ARG A 117 3.52 -16.20 0.24
CA ARG A 117 2.48 -16.09 -0.81
C ARG A 117 2.96 -16.47 -2.21
N ARG A 118 4.16 -16.02 -2.60
CA ARG A 118 4.69 -16.24 -3.96
C ARG A 118 5.25 -17.64 -4.17
N SER A 119 5.84 -18.24 -3.13
CA SER A 119 6.47 -19.55 -3.20
C SER A 119 5.49 -20.69 -2.85
N ASN A 120 4.49 -20.41 -2.03
CA ASN A 120 3.49 -21.35 -1.57
C ASN A 120 2.15 -20.63 -1.26
N PRO A 121 1.37 -20.30 -2.30
CA PRO A 121 0.11 -19.57 -2.14
C PRO A 121 -0.95 -20.37 -1.36
N GLN A 122 -0.94 -21.70 -1.44
CA GLN A 122 -1.86 -22.54 -0.66
C GLN A 122 -1.60 -22.41 0.84
N GLU A 123 -0.33 -22.38 1.25
CA GLU A 123 0.05 -22.15 2.65
C GLU A 123 -0.36 -20.75 3.12
N ALA A 124 -0.16 -19.72 2.29
CA ALA A 124 -0.63 -18.36 2.60
C ALA A 124 -2.15 -18.34 2.84
N ARG A 125 -2.94 -18.97 1.96
CA ARG A 125 -4.41 -19.10 2.14
C ARG A 125 -4.76 -19.81 3.45
N ARG A 126 -4.10 -20.93 3.76
CA ARG A 126 -4.31 -21.68 5.01
C ARG A 126 -4.03 -20.83 6.24
N ILE A 127 -3.00 -19.99 6.20
CA ILE A 127 -2.69 -19.04 7.27
C ILE A 127 -3.83 -18.01 7.42
N LEU A 128 -4.32 -17.43 6.32
CA LEU A 128 -5.44 -16.48 6.35
C LEU A 128 -6.73 -17.12 6.89
N ASP A 129 -7.04 -18.36 6.49
CA ASP A 129 -8.18 -19.13 7.03
C ASP A 129 -8.02 -19.33 8.54
N ASN A 130 -6.80 -19.64 9.00
CA ASN A 130 -6.50 -19.82 10.41
C ASN A 130 -6.63 -18.50 11.20
N ILE A 131 -6.26 -17.36 10.62
CA ILE A 131 -6.53 -16.03 11.20
C ILE A 131 -8.04 -15.83 11.34
N ALA A 132 -8.81 -16.04 10.26
CA ALA A 132 -10.26 -15.86 10.26
C ALA A 132 -10.98 -16.72 11.32
N ALA A 133 -10.49 -17.95 11.51
CA ALA A 133 -11.06 -18.89 12.47
C ALA A 133 -10.73 -18.55 13.94
N LYS A 134 -9.52 -18.05 14.20
CA LYS A 134 -8.98 -17.92 15.57
C LYS A 134 -8.91 -16.50 16.12
N ALA A 135 -9.07 -15.48 15.27
CA ALA A 135 -9.11 -14.11 15.74
C ALA A 135 -10.23 -13.91 16.76
N LYS A 136 -9.88 -13.33 17.92
CA LYS A 136 -10.85 -13.01 18.97
C LYS A 136 -11.80 -11.91 18.52
N ASP A 137 -11.26 -10.95 17.79
CA ASP A 137 -12.01 -9.89 17.14
C ASP A 137 -12.36 -10.31 15.71
N LYS A 138 -13.64 -10.22 15.35
CA LYS A 138 -14.16 -10.48 14.01
C LYS A 138 -14.57 -9.19 13.29
N SER A 139 -13.90 -8.09 13.62
CA SER A 139 -14.11 -6.76 13.07
C SER A 139 -14.11 -6.74 11.55
N SER A 140 -14.84 -5.78 11.00
CA SER A 140 -14.89 -5.54 9.56
C SER A 140 -13.51 -5.20 8.99
N LEU A 141 -12.67 -4.50 9.75
CA LEU A 141 -11.30 -4.18 9.35
C LEU A 141 -10.46 -5.44 9.16
N LEU A 142 -10.50 -6.38 10.11
CA LEU A 142 -9.79 -7.64 9.97
C LEU A 142 -10.26 -8.40 8.71
N ARG A 143 -11.57 -8.48 8.48
CA ARG A 143 -12.11 -9.13 7.28
C ARG A 143 -11.64 -8.45 6.00
N ALA A 144 -11.65 -7.12 5.95
CA ALA A 144 -11.15 -6.38 4.80
C ALA A 144 -9.66 -6.67 4.52
N ARG A 145 -8.82 -6.71 5.56
CA ARG A 145 -7.40 -7.10 5.42
C ARG A 145 -7.26 -8.52 4.86
N ILE A 146 -8.04 -9.48 5.35
CA ILE A 146 -8.02 -10.87 4.86
C ILE A 146 -8.42 -10.94 3.37
N GLU A 147 -9.51 -10.27 2.98
CA GLU A 147 -9.98 -10.25 1.59
C GLU A 147 -8.96 -9.61 0.63
N HIS A 148 -8.27 -8.56 1.08
CA HIS A 148 -7.21 -7.93 0.30
C HIS A 148 -5.99 -8.83 0.12
N GLU A 149 -5.62 -9.60 1.15
CA GLU A 149 -4.55 -10.60 1.04
C GLU A 149 -4.95 -11.74 0.10
N TYR A 150 -6.20 -12.24 0.14
CA TYR A 150 -6.68 -13.22 -0.84
C TYR A 150 -6.66 -12.66 -2.27
N GLN A 151 -7.09 -11.42 -2.48
CA GLN A 151 -6.98 -10.76 -3.78
C GLN A 151 -5.52 -10.77 -4.27
N THR A 152 -4.58 -10.42 -3.39
CA THR A 152 -3.16 -10.36 -3.74
C THR A 152 -2.61 -11.74 -4.08
N ILE A 153 -3.00 -12.79 -3.35
CA ILE A 153 -2.63 -14.18 -3.68
C ILE A 153 -3.17 -14.58 -5.07
N CYS A 154 -4.45 -14.30 -5.35
CA CYS A 154 -5.03 -14.59 -6.67
C CYS A 154 -4.30 -13.86 -7.81
N ILE A 155 -3.88 -12.60 -7.59
CA ILE A 155 -3.09 -11.84 -8.56
C ILE A 155 -1.73 -12.52 -8.81
N ASP A 156 -1.02 -12.91 -7.75
CA ASP A 156 0.28 -13.58 -7.86
C ASP A 156 0.16 -14.95 -8.57
N GLU A 157 -0.97 -15.65 -8.41
CA GLU A 157 -1.29 -16.90 -9.12
C GLU A 157 -1.76 -16.67 -10.59
N GLY A 158 -2.01 -15.42 -10.99
CA GLY A 158 -2.58 -15.08 -12.30
C GLY A 158 -4.08 -15.40 -12.43
N ASP A 159 -4.75 -15.79 -11.35
CA ASP A 159 -6.20 -16.01 -11.31
C ASP A 159 -6.95 -14.68 -11.16
N LEU A 160 -7.05 -13.95 -12.27
CA LEU A 160 -7.66 -12.63 -12.31
C LEU A 160 -9.18 -12.66 -12.07
N ASP A 161 -9.87 -13.78 -12.34
CA ASP A 161 -11.30 -13.91 -12.04
C ASP A 161 -11.52 -14.02 -10.52
N ALA A 162 -10.71 -14.82 -9.81
CA ALA A 162 -10.75 -14.89 -8.35
C ALA A 162 -10.28 -13.58 -7.68
N ALA A 163 -9.27 -12.92 -8.24
CA ALA A 163 -8.83 -11.60 -7.77
C ALA A 163 -9.97 -10.56 -7.89
N GLU A 164 -10.67 -10.54 -9.02
CA GLU A 164 -11.81 -9.66 -9.23
C GLU A 164 -12.94 -9.96 -8.25
N TYR A 165 -13.19 -11.24 -7.93
CA TYR A 165 -14.17 -11.63 -6.90
C TYR A 165 -13.86 -11.00 -5.53
N HIS A 166 -12.62 -11.08 -5.06
CA HIS A 166 -12.22 -10.46 -3.79
C HIS A 166 -12.25 -8.92 -3.85
N CYS A 167 -11.85 -8.32 -4.97
CA CYS A 167 -11.96 -6.88 -5.20
C CYS A 167 -13.42 -6.39 -5.09
N ARG A 168 -14.36 -7.10 -5.74
CA ARG A 168 -15.79 -6.81 -5.70
C ARG A 168 -16.36 -6.91 -4.29
N ARG A 169 -15.92 -7.90 -3.51
CA ARG A 169 -16.30 -8.02 -2.10
C ARG A 169 -15.87 -6.78 -1.33
N LEU A 170 -14.61 -6.37 -1.43
CA LEU A 170 -14.10 -5.16 -0.77
C LEU A 170 -14.85 -3.90 -1.20
N LEU A 171 -15.04 -3.68 -2.50
CA LEU A 171 -15.80 -2.53 -3.02
C LEU A 171 -17.26 -2.54 -2.54
N GLY A 172 -17.83 -3.72 -2.29
CA GLY A 172 -19.16 -3.88 -1.73
C GLY A 172 -19.32 -3.36 -0.29
N TRP A 173 -18.24 -3.12 0.46
CA TRP A 173 -18.35 -2.54 1.81
C TRP A 173 -18.92 -1.11 1.77
N TYR A 174 -18.68 -0.35 0.70
CA TYR A 174 -19.30 0.97 0.53
C TYR A 174 -20.80 0.93 0.32
N ALA A 175 -21.34 -0.20 -0.15
CA ALA A 175 -22.77 -0.40 -0.32
C ALA A 175 -23.45 -0.87 0.98
N ASP A 176 -22.68 -1.24 2.01
CA ASP A 176 -23.18 -1.77 3.27
C ASP A 176 -22.60 -0.97 4.46
N PRO A 177 -23.25 0.15 4.86
CA PRO A 177 -22.78 1.00 5.94
C PRO A 177 -22.61 0.28 7.27
N GLU A 178 -23.33 -0.83 7.51
CA GLU A 178 -23.20 -1.63 8.75
C GLU A 178 -21.83 -2.32 8.84
N ARG A 179 -21.14 -2.50 7.72
CA ARG A 179 -19.77 -3.05 7.69
C ARG A 179 -18.71 -1.98 7.93
N ILE A 180 -19.04 -0.70 7.89
CA ILE A 180 -18.07 0.37 8.13
C ILE A 180 -18.04 0.65 9.63
N PRO A 181 -16.91 0.46 10.32
CA PRO A 181 -16.80 0.72 11.74
C PRO A 181 -16.98 2.22 12.03
N ASN A 182 -17.57 2.52 13.19
CA ASN A 182 -17.74 3.90 13.68
C ASN A 182 -16.44 4.52 14.20
N ILE A 183 -15.36 3.73 14.27
CA ILE A 183 -14.04 4.20 14.68
C ILE A 183 -13.36 4.82 13.46
N GLU A 184 -13.17 6.13 13.46
CA GLU A 184 -12.63 6.90 12.32
C GLU A 184 -11.31 6.33 11.76
N LEU A 185 -10.41 5.85 12.63
CA LEU A 185 -9.16 5.26 12.19
C LEU A 185 -9.36 3.95 11.41
N GLU A 186 -10.25 3.08 11.89
CA GLU A 186 -10.55 1.81 11.21
C GLU A 186 -11.29 2.04 9.90
N LYS A 187 -12.19 3.04 9.88
CA LYS A 187 -12.89 3.47 8.67
C LYS A 187 -11.89 3.96 7.62
N ALA A 188 -10.98 4.85 7.99
CA ALA A 188 -9.94 5.34 7.09
C ALA A 188 -9.05 4.21 6.55
N GLU A 189 -8.79 3.18 7.37
CA GLU A 189 -8.01 2.03 6.92
C GLU A 189 -8.78 1.11 5.97
N ILE A 190 -10.08 0.86 6.22
CA ILE A 190 -10.94 0.13 5.26
C ILE A 190 -11.04 0.90 3.96
N ASP A 191 -11.16 2.23 4.01
CA ASP A 191 -11.17 3.07 2.82
C ASP A 191 -9.88 2.89 2.02
N TYR A 192 -8.73 2.96 2.70
CA TYR A 192 -7.43 2.73 2.07
C TYR A 192 -7.34 1.34 1.42
N ILE A 193 -7.72 0.28 2.13
CA ILE A 193 -7.69 -1.11 1.62
C ILE A 193 -8.58 -1.23 0.37
N THR A 194 -9.77 -0.64 0.41
CA THR A 194 -10.73 -0.73 -0.69
C THR A 194 -10.27 0.05 -1.92
N ILE A 195 -9.69 1.23 -1.72
CA ILE A 195 -9.07 2.03 -2.79
C ILE A 195 -7.88 1.26 -3.40
N ALA A 196 -7.01 0.69 -2.57
CA ALA A 196 -5.87 -0.10 -3.02
C ALA A 196 -6.30 -1.33 -3.82
N ALA A 197 -7.31 -2.06 -3.34
CA ALA A 197 -7.90 -3.22 -4.02
C ALA A 197 -8.40 -2.87 -5.44
N GLY A 198 -9.15 -1.77 -5.56
CA GLY A 198 -9.65 -1.27 -6.84
C GLY A 198 -8.51 -0.84 -7.77
N ALA A 199 -7.54 -0.08 -7.26
CA ALA A 199 -6.38 0.38 -8.02
C ALA A 199 -5.54 -0.78 -8.57
N PHE A 200 -5.24 -1.78 -7.72
CA PHE A 200 -4.52 -2.98 -8.13
C PHE A 200 -5.30 -3.73 -9.20
N MET A 201 -6.60 -3.96 -9.00
CA MET A 201 -7.40 -4.68 -9.98
C MET A 201 -7.42 -3.98 -11.35
N MET A 202 -7.58 -2.65 -11.40
CA MET A 202 -7.53 -1.90 -12.66
C MET A 202 -6.18 -2.03 -13.37
N SER A 203 -5.07 -1.99 -12.62
CA SER A 203 -3.74 -2.23 -13.17
C SER A 203 -3.57 -3.64 -13.73
N GLN A 204 -4.12 -4.66 -13.05
CA GLN A 204 -4.06 -6.05 -13.50
C GLN A 204 -4.96 -6.29 -14.73
N LEU A 205 -6.19 -5.78 -14.74
CA LEU A 205 -7.11 -5.91 -15.88
C LEU A 205 -6.55 -5.26 -17.14
N ARG A 206 -5.88 -4.10 -16.99
CA ARG A 206 -5.17 -3.45 -18.10
C ARG A 206 -4.16 -4.37 -18.76
N HIS A 207 -3.36 -5.09 -17.97
CA HIS A 207 -2.26 -5.94 -18.46
C HIS A 207 -2.63 -7.42 -18.59
N ALA A 208 -3.92 -7.75 -18.45
CA ALA A 208 -4.38 -9.13 -18.52
C ALA A 208 -4.08 -9.72 -19.91
N PRO A 209 -3.68 -11.00 -20.02
CA PRO A 209 -3.39 -11.68 -21.30
C PRO A 209 -4.70 -12.07 -22.02
N TRP A 210 -5.66 -11.15 -22.06
CA TRP A 210 -6.99 -11.32 -22.63
C TRP A 210 -7.14 -10.40 -23.85
N PRO A 211 -8.07 -10.72 -24.76
CA PRO A 211 -8.44 -9.79 -25.83
C PRO A 211 -8.81 -8.40 -25.27
N VAL A 212 -8.42 -7.34 -25.98
CA VAL A 212 -8.67 -5.94 -25.61
C VAL A 212 -10.13 -5.72 -25.18
N LYS A 213 -11.09 -6.19 -25.98
CA LYS A 213 -12.53 -6.07 -25.69
C LYS A 213 -12.88 -6.63 -24.30
N LYS A 214 -12.38 -7.83 -23.95
CA LYS A 214 -12.61 -8.43 -22.62
C LYS A 214 -12.01 -7.58 -21.49
N ARG A 215 -10.81 -7.00 -21.69
CA ARG A 215 -10.19 -6.10 -20.71
C ARG A 215 -11.06 -4.86 -20.48
N VAL A 216 -11.48 -4.20 -21.55
CA VAL A 216 -12.36 -3.02 -21.54
C VAL A 216 -13.69 -3.34 -20.85
N ASP A 217 -14.38 -4.41 -21.27
CA ASP A 217 -15.67 -4.84 -20.70
C ASP A 217 -15.59 -5.03 -19.18
N ARG A 218 -14.52 -5.69 -18.70
CA ARG A 218 -14.32 -5.94 -17.26
C ARG A 218 -14.05 -4.65 -16.49
N ILE A 219 -13.22 -3.75 -17.02
CA ILE A 219 -12.93 -2.44 -16.40
C ILE A 219 -14.21 -1.60 -16.33
N VAL A 220 -14.93 -1.44 -17.44
CA VAL A 220 -16.16 -0.66 -17.52
C VAL A 220 -17.23 -1.23 -16.58
N LYS A 221 -17.39 -2.56 -16.58
CA LYS A 221 -18.33 -3.23 -15.66
C LYS A 221 -17.98 -2.95 -14.20
N LEU A 222 -16.71 -3.07 -13.82
CA LEU A 222 -16.28 -2.82 -12.45
C LEU A 222 -16.49 -1.35 -12.04
N MET A 223 -16.20 -0.40 -12.93
CA MET A 223 -16.50 1.02 -12.72
C MET A 223 -17.99 1.29 -12.55
N LYS A 224 -18.84 0.66 -13.38
CA LYS A 224 -20.29 0.83 -13.34
C LYS A 224 -20.91 0.23 -12.07
N ASP A 225 -20.50 -0.99 -11.72
CA ASP A 225 -21.02 -1.72 -10.55
C ASP A 225 -20.70 -0.96 -9.24
N TYR A 226 -19.63 -0.15 -9.21
CA TYR A 226 -19.13 0.54 -8.02
C TYR A 226 -18.84 2.03 -8.24
N GLY A 227 -19.66 2.71 -9.05
CA GLY A 227 -19.46 4.11 -9.47
C GLY A 227 -19.43 5.15 -8.33
N GLY A 228 -19.73 4.77 -7.09
CA GLY A 228 -19.55 5.62 -5.91
C GLY A 228 -18.09 5.84 -5.49
N SER A 229 -17.14 5.05 -5.99
CA SER A 229 -15.72 5.20 -5.66
C SER A 229 -14.99 6.07 -6.70
N ALA A 230 -14.73 7.35 -6.34
CA ALA A 230 -13.97 8.26 -7.21
C ALA A 230 -12.56 7.73 -7.54
N ALA A 231 -11.91 7.04 -6.60
CA ALA A 231 -10.60 6.44 -6.84
C ALA A 231 -10.66 5.30 -7.86
N LEU A 232 -11.68 4.42 -7.76
CA LEU A 232 -11.90 3.35 -8.73
C LEU A 232 -12.13 3.93 -10.13
N TYR A 233 -12.95 4.97 -10.23
CA TYR A 233 -13.26 5.62 -11.50
C TYR A 233 -12.00 6.19 -12.16
N ARG A 234 -11.21 7.01 -11.43
CA ARG A 234 -9.95 7.57 -11.94
C ARG A 234 -8.96 6.49 -12.42
N ASN A 235 -8.79 5.42 -11.63
CA ASN A 235 -7.89 4.33 -12.01
C ASN A 235 -8.41 3.55 -13.22
N GLY A 236 -9.72 3.33 -13.31
CA GLY A 236 -10.36 2.67 -14.45
C GLY A 236 -10.22 3.50 -15.73
N GLN A 237 -10.41 4.81 -15.67
CA GLN A 237 -10.17 5.70 -16.81
C GLN A 237 -8.71 5.70 -17.26
N ALA A 238 -7.76 5.76 -16.31
CA ALA A 238 -6.34 5.68 -16.62
C ALA A 238 -5.99 4.35 -17.30
N ALA A 239 -6.60 3.25 -16.87
CA ALA A 239 -6.46 1.95 -17.50
C ALA A 239 -7.03 1.94 -18.93
N LEU A 240 -8.26 2.45 -19.12
CA LEU A 240 -8.90 2.54 -20.44
C LEU A 240 -8.12 3.41 -21.42
N LYS A 241 -7.63 4.57 -20.97
CA LYS A 241 -6.77 5.45 -21.77
C LYS A 241 -5.49 4.74 -22.21
N SER A 242 -4.84 4.02 -21.29
CA SER A 242 -3.63 3.25 -21.60
C SER A 242 -3.89 2.12 -22.60
N ILE A 243 -5.05 1.45 -22.53
CA ILE A 243 -5.45 0.43 -23.51
C ILE A 243 -5.69 1.06 -24.89
N ARG A 244 -6.30 2.25 -24.93
CA ARG A 244 -6.49 2.97 -26.20
C ARG A 244 -5.16 3.30 -26.87
N GLU A 245 -4.21 3.81 -26.10
CA GLU A 245 -2.85 4.12 -26.59
C GLU A 245 -2.13 2.86 -27.11
N GLU A 246 -2.33 1.70 -26.47
CA GLU A 246 -1.84 0.39 -26.93
C GLU A 246 -2.44 0.02 -28.30
N VAL A 247 -3.77 0.09 -28.43
CA VAL A 247 -4.49 -0.22 -29.68
C VAL A 247 -4.06 0.71 -30.82
N ASP A 248 -3.98 2.01 -30.57
CA ASP A 248 -3.55 3.00 -31.56
C ASP A 248 -2.11 2.74 -32.04
N SER A 249 -1.22 2.36 -31.12
CA SER A 249 0.16 1.99 -31.44
C SER A 249 0.23 0.73 -32.29
N ASP A 250 -0.56 -0.29 -31.95
CA ASP A 250 -0.60 -1.56 -32.70
C ASP A 250 -1.14 -1.36 -34.11
N MET A 251 -2.23 -0.58 -34.28
CA MET A 251 -2.81 -0.25 -35.58
C MET A 251 -1.84 0.47 -36.52
N LEU A 252 -0.92 1.27 -35.97
CA LEU A 252 0.12 1.93 -36.76
C LEU A 252 1.24 0.97 -37.19
N SER A 253 1.39 -0.17 -36.50
CA SER A 253 2.46 -1.14 -36.74
C SER A 253 2.02 -2.36 -37.55
N GLU A 254 0.77 -2.79 -37.38
CA GLU A 254 0.17 -3.95 -38.03
C GLU A 254 -1.21 -3.52 -38.53
N MET A 255 -1.55 -3.77 -39.81
CA MET A 255 -2.87 -3.47 -40.39
C MET A 255 -3.97 -4.41 -39.83
N HIS A 256 -4.05 -4.55 -38.51
CA HIS A 256 -5.09 -5.28 -37.83
C HIS A 256 -6.29 -4.36 -37.60
N GLU A 257 -7.42 -4.72 -38.21
CA GLU A 257 -8.71 -4.10 -37.94
C GLU A 257 -9.17 -4.49 -36.52
N TYR A 258 -9.05 -3.55 -35.58
CA TYR A 258 -9.78 -3.65 -34.32
C TYR A 258 -11.26 -3.33 -34.59
N PRO A 259 -12.22 -4.02 -33.95
CA PRO A 259 -13.63 -3.70 -34.14
C PRO A 259 -13.94 -2.28 -33.63
N ASP A 260 -14.52 -1.43 -34.49
CA ASP A 260 -14.94 -0.05 -34.17
C ASP A 260 -15.75 0.05 -32.85
N GLU A 261 -16.52 -0.99 -32.53
CA GLU A 261 -17.31 -1.11 -31.30
C GLU A 261 -16.45 -0.97 -30.02
N THR A 262 -15.24 -1.54 -30.01
CA THR A 262 -14.38 -1.50 -28.81
C THR A 262 -13.82 -0.10 -28.55
N LEU A 263 -13.48 0.64 -29.61
CA LEU A 263 -13.05 2.03 -29.51
C LEU A 263 -14.22 2.94 -29.08
N GLN A 264 -15.43 2.68 -29.59
CA GLN A 264 -16.63 3.39 -29.16
C GLN A 264 -16.96 3.15 -27.68
N ASP A 265 -16.77 1.93 -27.17
CA ASP A 265 -16.98 1.63 -25.75
C ASP A 265 -15.99 2.36 -24.84
N ILE A 266 -14.70 2.42 -25.24
CA ILE A 266 -13.68 3.19 -24.54
C ILE A 266 -14.05 4.67 -24.54
N ASP A 267 -14.40 5.23 -25.71
CA ASP A 267 -14.68 6.65 -25.85
C ASP A 267 -15.97 7.05 -25.12
N GLY A 268 -16.99 6.19 -25.14
CA GLY A 268 -18.21 6.34 -24.34
C GLY A 268 -17.92 6.31 -22.84
N ALA A 269 -17.08 5.37 -22.37
CA ALA A 269 -16.69 5.30 -20.97
C ALA A 269 -15.87 6.52 -20.52
N LEU A 270 -14.97 7.02 -21.37
CA LEU A 270 -14.19 8.23 -21.10
C LEU A 270 -15.04 9.51 -21.15
N ALA A 271 -16.06 9.58 -22.02
CA ALA A 271 -16.93 10.74 -22.16
C ALA A 271 -17.91 10.92 -20.98
N ASN A 272 -18.33 9.83 -20.32
CA ASN A 272 -19.25 9.87 -19.18
C ASN A 272 -18.65 10.47 -17.89
N ASP A 273 -17.34 10.72 -17.87
CA ASP A 273 -16.57 11.27 -16.73
C ASP A 273 -17.13 12.58 -16.18
N ALA A 274 -17.48 13.51 -17.09
CA ALA A 274 -17.88 14.84 -16.70
C ALA A 274 -19.24 14.87 -16.00
N SER A 275 -20.12 13.88 -16.21
CA SER A 275 -21.46 13.86 -15.63
C SER A 275 -21.51 13.10 -14.30
N ASP A 276 -20.83 11.96 -14.21
CA ASP A 276 -20.93 11.08 -13.05
C ASP A 276 -20.02 11.50 -11.89
N GLN A 277 -18.82 12.06 -12.15
CA GLN A 277 -18.01 12.67 -11.09
C GLN A 277 -18.72 13.86 -10.41
N ARG A 278 -19.52 14.63 -11.18
CA ARG A 278 -20.31 15.74 -10.66
C ARG A 278 -21.42 15.28 -9.71
N LYS A 279 -22.02 14.11 -9.98
CA LYS A 279 -23.01 13.51 -9.08
C LYS A 279 -22.38 12.86 -7.85
N ALA A 280 -21.25 12.17 -8.01
CA ALA A 280 -20.58 11.45 -6.92
C ALA A 280 -19.92 12.36 -5.87
N THR A 281 -19.45 13.54 -6.27
CA THR A 281 -18.77 14.48 -5.35
C THR A 281 -19.70 15.46 -4.63
N GLY A 282 -20.99 15.51 -5.00
CA GLY A 282 -21.97 16.42 -4.39
C GLY A 282 -21.64 17.91 -4.56
N THR A 283 -20.76 18.27 -5.50
CA THR A 283 -20.28 19.65 -5.68
C THR A 283 -21.30 20.46 -6.50
N PRO A 284 -21.94 21.51 -5.94
CA PRO A 284 -22.87 22.35 -6.70
C PRO A 284 -22.12 23.19 -7.73
N ILE A 285 -22.75 23.41 -8.89
CA ILE A 285 -22.25 24.26 -9.97
C ILE A 285 -22.15 25.69 -9.47
N LEU A 286 -20.94 26.23 -9.33
CA LEU A 286 -20.72 27.67 -9.49
C LEU A 286 -20.64 27.90 -11.00
N GLU A 287 -21.69 28.47 -11.58
CA GLU A 287 -21.65 29.01 -12.94
C GLU A 287 -20.60 30.12 -12.98
N GLU A 288 -19.38 29.79 -13.41
CA GLU A 288 -18.42 30.83 -13.80
C GLU A 288 -18.91 31.46 -15.09
N ALA A 289 -19.41 32.67 -14.94
CA ALA A 289 -19.70 33.60 -16.02
C ALA A 289 -18.49 33.71 -16.94
N SER A 290 -18.72 33.43 -18.22
CA SER A 290 -17.77 33.68 -19.30
C SER A 290 -17.42 35.17 -19.32
N ALA A 291 -16.14 35.49 -19.14
CA ALA A 291 -15.58 36.78 -19.51
C ALA A 291 -14.43 36.53 -20.49
N GLU A 292 -14.64 36.99 -21.71
CA GLU A 292 -13.67 37.11 -22.78
C GLU A 292 -12.46 37.92 -22.31
N THR A 293 -11.24 37.45 -22.56
CA THR A 293 -10.14 38.35 -22.94
C THR A 293 -9.14 37.64 -23.84
N SER A 294 -9.12 38.15 -25.06
CA SER A 294 -8.07 38.06 -26.07
C SER A 294 -6.77 38.70 -25.59
N SER A 295 -5.62 38.04 -25.80
CA SER A 295 -4.41 38.69 -26.33
C SER A 295 -3.37 37.63 -26.70
N GLY A 296 -2.96 37.62 -27.96
CA GLY A 296 -1.84 36.81 -28.44
C GLY A 296 -0.48 37.47 -28.21
N SER A 297 0.57 36.65 -28.23
CA SER A 297 1.83 36.95 -28.92
C SER A 297 2.66 35.67 -29.11
N PRO A 298 3.43 35.57 -30.22
CA PRO A 298 4.11 34.34 -30.63
C PRO A 298 5.60 34.34 -30.21
N ILE A 299 6.16 33.17 -29.93
CA ILE A 299 7.62 32.95 -29.75
C ILE A 299 8.01 31.58 -30.37
N PRO A 300 9.23 31.43 -30.94
CA PRO A 300 9.46 30.73 -32.20
C PRO A 300 10.05 29.32 -32.10
N ASP A 301 10.08 28.68 -33.27
CA ASP A 301 10.80 27.46 -33.64
C ASP A 301 12.28 27.46 -33.22
N GLU A 302 12.73 26.35 -32.62
CA GLU A 302 14.12 25.92 -32.68
C GLU A 302 14.26 24.38 -32.62
N SER A 303 14.50 23.80 -33.81
CA SER A 303 15.51 22.79 -34.15
C SER A 303 15.96 21.77 -33.08
N THR A 304 15.62 20.51 -33.37
CA THR A 304 16.46 19.29 -33.34
C THR A 304 17.47 19.07 -32.22
N ARG A 305 17.20 18.05 -31.37
CA ARG A 305 18.23 17.23 -30.73
C ARG A 305 17.77 15.78 -30.55
N THR A 306 18.46 14.88 -31.23
CA THR A 306 18.40 13.43 -31.06
C THR A 306 18.92 13.04 -29.67
N SER A 307 18.16 12.24 -28.92
CA SER A 307 18.62 11.62 -27.67
C SER A 307 18.16 10.16 -27.62
N GLU A 308 19.11 9.31 -27.26
CA GLU A 308 19.06 7.86 -27.24
C GLU A 308 17.99 7.31 -26.28
N LYS A 309 17.31 6.24 -26.73
CA LYS A 309 16.41 5.43 -25.93
C LYS A 309 17.21 4.55 -24.96
N VAL A 310 17.16 4.88 -23.66
CA VAL A 310 17.33 3.90 -22.57
C VAL A 310 16.32 4.27 -21.49
N GLY A 311 15.42 3.35 -21.13
CA GLY A 311 14.50 3.54 -20.02
C GLY A 311 14.17 2.23 -19.32
N PRO A 312 14.21 2.19 -17.98
CA PRO A 312 13.42 1.27 -17.18
C PRO A 312 12.24 2.00 -16.53
N ALA A 313 11.05 1.41 -16.67
CA ALA A 313 9.78 1.89 -16.14
C ALA A 313 9.61 1.63 -14.62
N LEU A 314 10.49 2.20 -13.80
CA LEU A 314 10.43 2.13 -12.32
C LEU A 314 10.18 3.45 -11.55
N PRO A 315 10.25 4.69 -12.10
CA PRO A 315 10.20 5.89 -11.25
C PRO A 315 8.79 6.33 -10.80
N VAL A 316 7.72 5.87 -11.45
CA VAL A 316 6.35 6.39 -11.18
C VAL A 316 5.76 5.79 -9.89
N LEU A 317 6.05 4.52 -9.59
CA LEU A 317 5.56 3.87 -8.37
C LEU A 317 6.24 4.42 -7.11
N THR A 318 7.54 4.74 -7.20
CA THR A 318 8.33 5.32 -6.11
C THR A 318 7.86 6.74 -5.75
N LEU A 319 7.47 7.54 -6.75
CA LEU A 319 6.91 8.89 -6.55
C LEU A 319 5.52 8.88 -5.88
N LEU A 320 4.69 7.88 -6.17
CA LEU A 320 3.38 7.71 -5.53
C LEU A 320 3.51 7.27 -4.06
N ILE A 321 4.45 6.39 -3.74
CA ILE A 321 4.72 5.98 -2.35
C ILE A 321 5.27 7.16 -1.53
N PHE A 322 6.18 7.96 -2.09
CA PHE A 322 6.74 9.13 -1.40
C PHE A 322 5.68 10.20 -1.11
N SER A 323 4.77 10.48 -2.05
CA SER A 323 3.73 11.50 -1.86
C SER A 323 2.71 11.09 -0.78
N VAL A 324 2.31 9.82 -0.72
CA VAL A 324 1.42 9.31 0.34
C VAL A 324 2.08 9.37 1.71
N THR A 325 3.38 9.05 1.81
CA THR A 325 4.12 9.10 3.08
C THR A 325 4.25 10.52 3.61
N ILE A 326 4.43 11.51 2.73
CA ILE A 326 4.48 12.94 3.10
C ILE A 326 3.11 13.41 3.61
N ILE A 327 2.02 13.01 2.97
CA ILE A 327 0.66 13.39 3.39
C ILE A 327 0.33 12.80 4.77
N LEU A 328 0.63 11.51 5.01
CA LEU A 328 0.46 10.87 6.32
C LEU A 328 1.30 11.54 7.41
N GLY A 329 2.55 11.87 7.11
CA GLY A 329 3.42 12.61 8.03
C GLY A 329 2.86 13.99 8.39
N ALA A 330 2.34 14.74 7.42
CA ALA A 330 1.73 16.05 7.66
C ALA A 330 0.46 15.97 8.52
N VAL A 331 -0.38 14.94 8.32
CA VAL A 331 -1.59 14.71 9.14
C VAL A 331 -1.23 14.39 10.59
N ILE A 332 -0.21 13.55 10.81
CA ILE A 332 0.26 13.21 12.17
C ILE A 332 0.84 14.45 12.87
N VAL A 333 1.67 15.23 12.19
CA VAL A 333 2.23 16.48 12.76
C VAL A 333 1.11 17.47 13.09
N TRP A 334 0.11 17.62 12.23
CA TRP A 334 -1.03 18.50 12.49
C TRP A 334 -1.87 18.05 13.69
N GLN A 335 -2.12 16.75 13.85
CA GLN A 335 -2.81 16.16 15.00
C GLN A 335 -2.03 16.42 16.31
N LEU A 336 -0.71 16.22 16.30
CA LEU A 336 0.15 16.48 17.48
C LEU A 336 0.18 17.96 17.86
N LEU A 337 0.23 18.87 16.88
CA LEU A 337 0.17 20.31 17.12
C LEU A 337 -1.19 20.74 17.68
N ARG A 338 -2.27 20.11 17.23
CA ARG A 338 -3.63 20.38 17.72
C ARG A 338 -3.81 19.91 19.16
N ALA A 339 -3.32 18.71 19.51
CA ALA A 339 -3.36 18.20 20.88
C ALA A 339 -2.57 19.11 21.84
N LYS A 340 -1.36 19.52 21.45
CA LYS A 340 -0.51 20.42 22.26
C LYS A 340 -1.14 21.79 22.53
N LYS A 341 -1.97 22.29 21.60
CA LYS A 341 -2.68 23.58 21.76
C LYS A 341 -3.85 23.50 22.75
N GLN A 342 -4.43 22.30 22.96
CA GLN A 342 -5.51 22.10 23.92
C GLN A 342 -4.97 22.03 25.37
N ASP A 343 -3.74 21.56 25.57
CA ASP A 343 -3.11 21.51 26.90
C ASP A 343 -2.62 22.87 27.42
N THR A 344 -2.43 23.87 26.55
CA THR A 344 -1.97 25.22 26.94
C THR A 344 -3.05 26.15 27.49
N HIS A 345 -4.29 25.68 27.65
CA HIS A 345 -5.41 26.47 28.19
C HIS A 345 -5.92 25.99 29.57
N VAL A 346 -5.07 25.26 30.31
CA VAL A 346 -5.32 24.90 31.73
C VAL A 346 -4.49 25.77 32.66
#